data_AF-A0A4Q3BUY7-F1
#
_entry.id   AF-A0A4Q3BUY7-F1
#
_cell.length_a   1.000
_cell.length_b   1.000
_cell.length_c   1.000
_cell.angle_alpha   90.00
_cell.angle_beta   90.00
_cell.angle_gamma   90.00
#
_symmetry.space_group_name_H-M   'P 1'
#
loop_
_entity.id
_entity.type
_entity.pdbx_description
1 polymer ?
#
loop_
_entity_poly.entity_id
_entity_poly.type
_entity_poly.pdbx_seq_one_letter_code
_entity_poly.pdbx_strand_id
1 'polypeptide(L)' 'SVNYINDLNELPPHFMKEIVRFFSDYKILEGKNVTIEHLLGVRYAHKVIEESLELYKTTFPNNQ' A
#
# COMPACT_ATOMS: atom_id res chain seq x y z
N SER A 1 -0.77 20.64 3.22
CA SER A 1 0.40 19.74 3.07
C SER A 1 0.34 18.72 4.19
N VAL A 2 0.55 17.43 3.91
CA VAL A 2 0.50 16.32 4.89
C VAL A 2 1.89 15.90 5.39
N ASN A 3 2.92 16.71 5.12
CA ASN A 3 4.34 16.40 5.41
C ASN A 3 4.70 16.37 6.92
N TYR A 4 3.71 16.40 7.80
CA TYR A 4 3.89 16.26 9.26
C TYR A 4 3.51 14.86 9.75
N ILE A 5 2.99 14.00 8.87
CA ILE A 5 2.52 12.65 9.20
C ILE A 5 3.66 11.65 8.95
N ASN A 6 4.14 11.01 10.00
CA ASN A 6 5.25 10.05 9.97
C ASN A 6 4.80 8.61 10.18
N ASP A 7 3.63 8.40 10.78
CA ASP A 7 3.09 7.07 11.10
C ASP A 7 1.58 7.00 10.86
N LEU A 8 1.06 5.77 10.65
CA LEU A 8 -0.37 5.53 10.47
C LEU A 8 -1.21 5.99 11.67
N ASN A 9 -0.66 5.95 12.87
CA ASN A 9 -1.36 6.39 14.09
C ASN A 9 -1.58 7.91 14.16
N GLU A 10 -0.89 8.69 13.32
CA GLU A 10 -1.07 10.15 13.23
C GLU A 10 -2.18 10.52 12.23
N LEU A 11 -2.75 9.54 11.52
CA LEU A 11 -3.90 9.74 10.65
C LEU A 11 -5.19 9.88 11.47
N PRO A 12 -6.21 10.58 10.93
CA PRO A 12 -7.52 10.61 11.54
C PRO A 12 -8.06 9.18 11.77
N PRO A 13 -8.74 8.91 12.90
CA PRO A 13 -9.06 7.55 13.34
C PRO A 13 -9.94 6.75 12.37
N HIS A 14 -10.70 7.42 11.50
CA HIS A 14 -11.57 6.78 10.52
C HIS A 14 -10.95 6.66 9.12
N PHE A 15 -9.83 7.34 8.88
CA PHE A 15 -9.24 7.45 7.54
C PHE A 15 -8.85 6.07 6.97
N MET A 16 -8.18 5.24 7.77
CA MET A 16 -7.81 3.89 7.34
C MET A 16 -9.01 2.98 7.13
N LYS A 17 -10.11 3.20 7.86
CA LYS A 17 -11.36 2.44 7.66
C LYS A 17 -11.98 2.77 6.30
N GLU A 18 -11.96 4.03 5.89
CA GLU A 18 -12.44 4.48 4.58
C GLU A 18 -11.60 3.90 3.45
N ILE A 19 -10.27 3.91 3.57
CA ILE A 19 -9.37 3.30 2.59
C ILE A 19 -9.63 1.80 2.44
N VAL A 20 -9.72 1.07 3.56
CA VAL A 20 -10.00 -0.38 3.55
C VAL A 20 -11.36 -0.66 2.89
N ARG A 21 -12.39 0.15 3.21
CA ARG A 21 -13.72 -0.01 2.62
C ARG A 21 -13.71 0.21 1.11
N PHE A 22 -13.07 1.29 0.66
CA PHE A 22 -12.95 1.60 -0.77
C PHE A 22 -12.31 0.45 -1.55
N PHE A 23 -11.15 -0.02 -1.09
CA PHE A 23 -10.41 -1.09 -1.79
C PHE A 23 -11.07 -2.47 -1.68
N SER A 24 -11.93 -2.70 -0.68
CA SER A 24 -12.73 -3.93 -0.63
C SER A 24 -13.85 -3.90 -1.68
N ASP A 25 -14.43 -2.72 -1.92
CA ASP A 25 -15.64 -2.58 -2.73
C ASP A 25 -15.37 -2.28 -4.22
N TYR A 26 -14.22 -1.67 -4.57
CA TYR A 26 -14.03 -1.05 -5.90
C TYR A 26 -14.14 -2.00 -7.10
N LYS A 27 -14.06 -3.32 -6.89
CA LYS A 27 -14.18 -4.35 -7.95
C LYS A 27 -15.43 -5.24 -7.83
N ILE A 28 -16.36 -4.91 -6.95
CA ILE A 28 -17.59 -5.72 -6.77
C ILE A 28 -18.38 -5.83 -8.07
N LEU A 29 -18.50 -4.75 -8.85
CA LEU A 29 -19.22 -4.76 -10.12
C LEU A 29 -18.51 -5.56 -11.23
N GLU A 30 -17.22 -5.88 -11.06
CA GLU A 30 -16.48 -6.80 -11.93
C GLU A 30 -16.67 -8.27 -11.51
N GLY A 31 -17.47 -8.54 -10.48
CA GLY A 31 -17.62 -9.88 -9.89
C GLY A 31 -16.36 -10.37 -9.15
N LYS A 32 -15.46 -9.46 -8.75
CA LYS A 32 -14.23 -9.78 -8.04
C LYS A 32 -14.34 -9.38 -6.58
N ASN A 33 -13.77 -10.22 -5.72
CA ASN A 33 -13.65 -9.95 -4.28
C ASN A 33 -12.22 -9.52 -3.94
N VAL A 34 -12.07 -8.45 -3.17
CA VAL A 34 -10.78 -7.95 -2.70
C VAL A 34 -10.73 -8.04 -1.19
N THR A 35 -9.75 -8.74 -0.65
CA THR A 35 -9.54 -8.92 0.79
C THR A 35 -8.31 -8.15 1.26
N ILE A 36 -8.44 -7.46 2.39
CA ILE A 36 -7.36 -6.73 3.03
C ILE A 36 -7.14 -7.35 4.42
N GLU A 37 -6.01 -8.03 4.60
CA GLU A 37 -5.74 -8.80 5.83
C GLU A 37 -5.23 -7.89 6.95
N HIS A 38 -4.08 -7.24 6.75
CA HIS A 38 -3.41 -6.44 7.76
C HIS A 38 -2.84 -5.15 7.19
N LEU A 39 -3.11 -4.04 7.89
CA LEU A 39 -2.43 -2.78 7.66
C LEU A 39 -1.07 -2.83 8.36
N LEU A 40 -0.01 -2.60 7.59
CA LEU A 40 1.37 -2.65 8.07
C LEU A 40 1.93 -1.24 8.14
N GLY A 41 2.74 -0.96 9.16
CA GLY A 41 3.32 0.36 9.41
C GLY A 41 4.50 0.70 8.50
N VAL A 42 5.05 1.91 8.71
CA VAL A 42 6.10 2.53 7.88
C VAL A 42 7.32 1.63 7.64
N ARG A 43 7.77 0.88 8.66
CA ARG A 43 8.91 -0.03 8.54
C ARG A 43 8.71 -1.10 7.46
N TYR A 44 7.51 -1.67 7.38
CA TYR A 44 7.19 -2.68 6.38
C TYR A 44 7.01 -2.03 5.00
N ALA A 45 6.41 -0.85 4.95
CA ALA A 45 6.25 -0.09 3.70
C ALA A 45 7.62 0.20 3.05
N HIS A 46 8.60 0.68 3.82
CA HIS A 46 9.97 0.91 3.31
C HIS A 46 10.62 -0.36 2.79
N LYS A 47 10.50 -1.47 3.53
CA LYS A 47 11.01 -2.78 3.10
C LYS A 47 10.42 -3.20 1.75
N VAL A 48 9.10 -3.10 1.56
CA VAL A 48 8.44 -3.48 0.29
C VAL A 48 8.89 -2.58 -0.86
N ILE A 49 9.11 -1.28 -0.61
CA ILE A 49 9.63 -0.36 -1.63
C ILE A 49 11.03 -0.79 -2.07
N GLU A 50 11.94 -1.05 -1.12
CA GLU A 50 13.30 -1.52 -1.40
C GLU A 50 13.29 -2.85 -2.18
N GLU A 51 12.50 -3.82 -1.73
CA GLU A 51 12.33 -5.11 -2.41
C GLU A 51 11.80 -4.94 -3.84
N SER A 52 10.85 -4.02 -4.05
CA SER A 52 10.28 -3.73 -5.37
C SER A 52 11.31 -3.08 -6.30
N LEU A 53 12.17 -2.21 -5.78
CA LEU A 53 13.25 -1.59 -6.55
C LEU A 53 14.29 -2.63 -7.00
N GLU A 54 14.70 -3.52 -6.10
CA GLU A 54 15.64 -4.59 -6.43
C GLU A 54 15.02 -5.62 -7.39
N LEU A 55 13.74 -5.97 -7.19
CA LEU A 55 13.00 -6.83 -8.11
C LEU A 55 12.95 -6.22 -9.51
N TYR A 56 12.69 -4.91 -9.63
CA TYR A 56 12.66 -4.24 -10.91
C TYR A 56 14.02 -4.28 -11.63
N LYS A 57 15.10 -3.92 -10.91
CA LYS A 57 16.47 -3.95 -11.46
C LYS A 57 16.89 -5.33 -11.95
N THR A 58 16.54 -6.37 -11.19
CA THR A 58 16.89 -7.77 -11.50
C THR A 58 16.02 -8.36 -12.61
N THR A 59 14.75 -7.96 -12.69
CA THR A 59 13.81 -8.44 -13.71
C THR A 59 14.02 -7.75 -15.06
N PHE A 60 14.36 -6.46 -15.04
CA PHE A 60 14.60 -5.63 -16.23
C PHE A 60 16.01 -5.04 -16.19
N PRO A 61 17.07 -5.88 -16.25
CA PRO A 61 18.42 -5.38 -16.30
C PRO A 61 18.57 -4.55 -17.58
N ASN A 62 19.17 -3.36 -17.44
CA ASN A 62 19.56 -2.56 -18.59
C ASN A 62 20.68 -3.31 -19.33
N ASN A 63 20.29 -4.19 -20.24
CA ASN A 63 21.18 -4.76 -21.23
C ASN A 63 21.45 -3.65 -22.26
N GLN A 64 22.45 -2.82 -21.96
CA GLN A 64 23.20 -2.13 -23.00
C GLN A 64 24.31 -3.04 -23.51
#